data_AF-A0A7S2RYH7-F1
#
_entry.id   AF-A0A7S2RYH7-F1
#
_cell.length_a   1.000
_cell.length_b   1.000
_cell.length_c   1.000
_cell.angle_alpha   90.00
_cell.angle_beta   90.00
_cell.angle_gamma   90.00
#
_symmetry.space_group_name_H-M   'P 1'
#
loop_
_entity.id
_entity.type
_entity.pdbx_description
1 polymer ?
#
loop_
_entity_poly.entity_id
_entity_poly.type
_entity_poly.pdbx_seq_one_letter_code
_entity_poly.pdbx_strand_id
1 'polypeptide(L)'
;GVPNSVYEGGIYHGRILLPKDYPGSPPRIQMITPNGRFITGADICLSASAHHPETWTPRWTILSLMEGLRLHMLTSPNEIGGVQTSLENRKQLALKSRTWKYYNNNKKTLL
;
A
#
# COMPACT_ATOMS: atom_id res chain seq x y z
N GLY A 1 -3.11 -5.82 9.55
CA GLY A 1 -4.33 -5.58 8.74
C GLY A 1 -5.38 -4.90 9.59
N VAL A 2 -6.37 -4.25 8.97
CA VAL A 2 -7.42 -3.52 9.71
C VAL A 2 -8.38 -4.52 10.39
N PRO A 3 -8.64 -4.39 11.71
CA PRO A 3 -9.62 -5.23 12.41
C PRO A 3 -11.02 -5.15 11.80
N ASN A 4 -11.81 -6.22 11.94
CA ASN A 4 -13.18 -6.33 11.41
C ASN A 4 -13.28 -6.12 9.88
N SER A 5 -12.24 -6.53 9.14
CA SER A 5 -12.19 -6.40 7.69
C SER A 5 -11.67 -7.68 7.02
N VAL A 6 -11.80 -7.77 5.70
CA VAL A 6 -11.22 -8.89 4.91
C VAL A 6 -9.69 -8.95 4.95
N TYR A 7 -9.04 -7.93 5.51
CA TYR A 7 -7.58 -7.82 5.64
C TYR A 7 -7.08 -8.09 7.06
N GLU A 8 -7.99 -8.39 8.00
CA GLU A 8 -7.67 -8.65 9.39
C GLU A 8 -6.63 -9.77 9.54
N GLY A 9 -5.76 -9.66 10.55
CA GLY A 9 -4.71 -10.66 10.84
C GLY A 9 -3.53 -10.70 9.86
N GLY A 10 -3.65 -10.08 8.67
CA GLY A 10 -2.60 -10.02 7.67
C GLY A 10 -1.47 -9.03 8.00
N ILE A 11 -0.26 -9.34 7.52
CA ILE A 11 0.96 -8.53 7.62
C ILE A 11 1.32 -8.06 6.22
N TYR A 12 1.31 -6.75 6.00
CA TYR A 12 1.48 -6.20 4.66
C TYR A 12 2.71 -5.31 4.59
N HIS A 13 3.71 -5.75 3.81
CA HIS A 13 4.89 -4.97 3.52
C HIS A 13 4.61 -4.03 2.35
N GLY A 14 5.02 -2.78 2.51
CA GLY A 14 4.99 -1.75 1.49
C GLY A 14 6.29 -0.96 1.47
N ARG A 15 6.41 -0.02 0.55
CA ARG A 15 7.51 0.95 0.50
C ARG A 15 6.99 2.34 0.18
N ILE A 16 7.65 3.33 0.79
CA ILE A 16 7.43 4.75 0.53
C ILE A 16 8.69 5.26 -0.17
N LEU A 17 8.56 5.68 -1.42
CA LEU A 17 9.66 6.23 -2.20
C LEU A 17 9.60 7.75 -2.13
N LEU A 18 10.58 8.34 -1.46
CA LEU A 18 10.71 9.79 -1.35
C LEU A 18 11.36 10.35 -2.63
N PRO A 19 10.78 11.36 -3.28
CA PRO A 19 11.46 12.05 -4.37
C PRO A 19 12.65 12.88 -3.85
N LYS A 20 13.55 13.29 -4.76
CA LYS A 20 14.77 14.04 -4.41
C LYS A 20 14.47 15.37 -3.72
N ASP A 21 13.33 15.97 -4.04
CA ASP A 21 12.85 17.25 -3.55
C ASP A 21 11.80 17.12 -2.43
N TYR A 22 11.62 15.93 -1.83
CA TYR A 22 10.69 15.75 -0.71
C TYR A 22 11.02 16.70 0.47
N PRO A 23 10.04 17.39 1.08
CA PRO A 23 8.59 17.27 0.89
C PRO A 23 7.98 18.23 -0.16
N GLY A 24 8.79 18.86 -1.01
CA GLY A 24 8.32 19.72 -2.12
C GLY A 24 7.40 18.96 -3.09
N SER A 25 7.74 17.72 -3.42
CA SER A 25 6.87 16.79 -4.16
C SER A 25 6.37 15.64 -3.28
N PRO A 26 5.17 15.08 -3.56
CA PRO A 26 4.61 13.97 -2.82
C PRO A 26 5.42 12.66 -3.00
N PRO A 27 5.46 11.79 -1.98
CA PRO A 27 6.07 10.48 -2.11
C PRO A 27 5.19 9.52 -2.91
N ARG A 28 5.80 8.43 -3.38
CA ARG A 28 5.07 7.30 -3.98
C ARG A 28 4.94 6.16 -2.98
N ILE A 29 3.78 5.50 -2.96
CA ILE A 29 3.47 4.42 -2.03
C ILE A 29 3.15 3.18 -2.83
N GLN A 30 3.76 2.06 -2.47
CA GLN A 30 3.57 0.79 -3.15
C GLN A 30 3.44 -0.34 -2.15
N MET A 31 2.58 -1.31 -2.47
CA MET A 31 2.49 -2.57 -1.73
C MET A 31 3.42 -3.61 -2.34
N ILE A 32 4.05 -4.41 -1.50
CA ILE A 32 4.95 -5.48 -1.92
C ILE A 32 4.32 -6.83 -1.62
N THR A 33 3.70 -6.98 -0.45
CA THR A 33 2.96 -8.20 -0.10
C THR A 33 1.67 -8.31 -0.91
N PRO A 34 1.43 -9.44 -1.61
CA PRO A 34 0.16 -9.70 -2.28
C PRO A 34 -1.01 -9.61 -1.30
N ASN A 35 -2.00 -8.77 -1.61
CA ASN A 35 -3.09 -8.43 -0.69
C ASN A 35 -4.49 -8.42 -1.34
N GLY A 36 -4.57 -8.53 -2.67
CA GLY A 36 -5.85 -8.56 -3.40
C GLY A 36 -6.59 -7.21 -3.43
N ARG A 37 -5.93 -6.13 -3.02
CA ARG A 37 -6.43 -4.75 -3.10
C ARG A 37 -5.62 -3.88 -4.05
N PHE A 38 -4.30 -4.06 -4.06
CA PHE A 38 -3.36 -3.31 -4.88
C PHE A 38 -2.44 -4.26 -5.66
N ILE A 39 -2.07 -3.87 -6.88
CA ILE A 39 -1.06 -4.55 -7.69
C ILE A 39 0.30 -4.36 -7.00
N THR A 40 1.02 -5.45 -6.79
CA THR A 40 2.32 -5.40 -6.09
C THR A 40 3.35 -4.65 -6.92
N GLY A 41 4.05 -3.69 -6.30
CA GLY A 41 5.07 -2.87 -6.92
C GLY A 41 4.55 -1.74 -7.81
N ALA A 42 3.23 -1.62 -7.99
CA ALA A 42 2.62 -0.49 -8.67
C ALA A 42 2.43 0.69 -7.70
N ASP A 43 2.48 1.90 -8.23
CA ASP A 43 2.16 3.13 -7.50
C ASP A 43 0.67 3.17 -7.15
N ILE A 44 0.36 3.53 -5.91
CA ILE A 44 -1.01 3.66 -5.41
C ILE A 44 -1.45 5.13 -5.49
N CYS A 45 -2.61 5.34 -6.11
CA CYS A 45 -3.26 6.65 -6.21
C CYS A 45 -4.02 7.01 -4.91
N LEU A 46 -3.32 7.48 -3.88
CA LEU A 46 -3.99 8.12 -2.72
C LEU A 46 -4.36 9.58 -3.04
N SER A 47 -5.43 10.10 -2.45
CA SER A 47 -5.82 11.51 -2.54
C SER A 47 -4.77 12.50 -1.98
N ALA A 48 -3.71 12.00 -1.35
CA ALA A 48 -2.52 12.73 -0.91
C ALA A 48 -1.20 12.15 -1.50
N SER A 49 -1.27 11.57 -2.71
CA SER A 49 -0.12 11.05 -3.47
C SER A 49 0.11 11.83 -4.76
N ALA A 50 1.18 11.50 -5.49
CA ALA A 50 1.61 12.15 -6.73
C ALA A 50 0.56 12.25 -7.86
N HIS A 51 -0.59 11.57 -7.72
CA HIS A 51 -1.70 11.66 -8.66
C HIS A 51 -2.61 12.89 -8.44
N HIS A 52 -2.53 13.55 -7.28
CA HIS A 52 -3.23 14.81 -6.97
C HIS A 52 -2.24 15.84 -6.40
N PRO A 53 -1.33 16.40 -7.23
CA PRO A 53 -0.39 17.42 -6.76
C PRO A 53 -1.09 18.66 -6.18
N GLU A 54 -2.34 18.93 -6.58
CA GLU A 54 -3.17 20.02 -6.07
C GLU A 54 -3.61 19.87 -4.61
N THR A 55 -3.65 18.64 -4.07
CA THR A 55 -4.01 18.37 -2.67
C THR A 55 -2.80 18.09 -1.79
N TRP A 56 -1.61 17.95 -2.39
CA TRP A 56 -0.37 17.77 -1.64
C TRP A 56 -0.01 19.04 -0.88
N THR A 57 0.25 18.88 0.41
CA THR A 57 0.90 19.91 1.22
C THR A 57 1.98 19.26 2.08
N PRO A 58 3.09 19.95 2.39
CA PRO A 58 4.12 19.43 3.30
C PRO A 58 3.63 19.13 4.73
N ARG A 59 2.36 19.41 5.04
CA ARG A 59 1.70 19.05 6.30
C ARG A 59 1.46 17.54 6.43
N TRP A 60 1.38 16.82 5.32
CA TRP A 60 1.27 15.36 5.33
C TRP A 60 2.58 14.75 5.82
N THR A 61 2.51 14.09 6.97
CA THR A 61 3.64 13.33 7.52
C THR A 61 3.63 11.91 6.95
N ILE A 62 4.77 11.21 7.02
CA ILE A 62 4.85 9.79 6.67
C ILE A 62 3.80 8.99 7.47
N LEU A 63 3.59 9.32 8.74
CA LEU A 63 2.60 8.67 9.59
C LEU A 63 1.16 8.89 9.07
N SER A 64 0.80 10.12 8.70
CA SER A 64 -0.54 10.40 8.17
C SER A 64 -0.78 9.76 6.80
N LEU A 65 0.27 9.60 5.99
CA LEU A 65 0.22 8.82 4.75
C LEU A 65 0.00 7.32 5.00
N MET A 66 0.69 6.75 6.00
CA MET A 66 0.47 5.36 6.40
C MET A 66 -0.95 5.13 6.93
N GLU A 67 -1.48 6.07 7.70
CA GLU A 67 -2.86 6.02 8.18
C GLU A 67 -3.87 6.16 7.03
N GLY A 68 -3.62 7.06 6.09
CA GLY A 68 -4.40 7.19 4.87
C GLY A 68 -4.43 5.90 4.05
N LEU A 69 -3.26 5.26 3.85
CA LEU A 69 -3.17 3.96 3.19
C LEU A 69 -3.96 2.88 3.94
N ARG A 70 -3.88 2.86 5.28
CA ARG A 70 -4.60 1.90 6.13
C ARG A 70 -6.12 2.00 5.92
N LEU A 71 -6.66 3.21 5.89
CA LEU A 71 -8.08 3.45 5.62
C LEU A 71 -8.43 3.12 4.17
N HIS A 72 -7.55 3.45 3.22
CA HIS A 72 -7.77 3.18 1.80
C HIS A 72 -7.84 1.69 1.45
N MET A 73 -7.23 0.81 2.25
CA MET A 73 -7.41 -0.64 2.11
C MET A 73 -8.89 -1.05 2.12
N LEU A 74 -9.73 -0.33 2.88
CA LEU A 74 -11.16 -0.64 3.07
C LEU A 74 -12.05 -0.13 1.92
N THR A 75 -11.52 0.68 1.01
CA THR A 75 -12.30 1.26 -0.09
C THR A 75 -12.37 0.30 -1.29
N SER A 76 -13.30 0.59 -2.20
CA SER A 76 -13.44 -0.15 -3.46
C SER A 76 -12.21 0.05 -4.37
N PRO A 77 -11.75 -0.99 -5.10
CA PRO A 77 -10.57 -0.94 -5.97
C PRO A 77 -10.85 -0.25 -7.32
N ASN A 78 -11.42 0.96 -7.27
CA ASN A 78 -11.86 1.72 -8.45
C ASN A 78 -10.77 2.72 -8.90
N GLU A 79 -9.51 2.30 -8.90
CA GLU A 79 -8.35 3.15 -9.19
C GLU A 79 -7.31 2.39 -10.01
N ILE A 80 -6.38 3.14 -10.61
CA ILE A 80 -5.22 2.58 -11.29
C ILE A 80 -4.36 1.85 -10.25
N GLY A 81 -4.03 0.59 -10.54
CA GLY A 81 -3.31 -0.27 -9.60
C GLY A 81 -4.21 -0.99 -8.58
N GLY A 82 -5.52 -0.78 -8.63
CA GLY A 82 -6.49 -1.56 -7.84
C GLY A 82 -6.67 -2.99 -8.37
N VAL A 83 -6.91 -3.95 -7.47
CA VAL A 83 -7.21 -5.34 -7.82
C VAL A 83 -8.65 -5.68 -7.46
N GLN A 84 -9.43 -6.11 -8.45
CA GLN A 84 -10.75 -6.69 -8.27
C GLN A 84 -10.61 -8.19 -8.05
N THR A 85 -10.98 -8.66 -6.86
CA THR A 85 -10.97 -10.08 -6.51
C THR A 85 -12.01 -10.35 -5.43
N SER A 86 -12.34 -11.63 -5.21
CA SER A 86 -13.34 -12.02 -4.22
C SER A 86 -12.89 -11.69 -2.79
N LEU A 87 -13.87 -11.47 -1.90
CA LEU A 87 -13.60 -11.29 -0.48
C LEU A 87 -12.88 -12.50 0.13
N GLU A 88 -13.21 -13.70 -0.36
CA GLU A 88 -12.55 -14.94 0.06
C GLU A 88 -11.07 -14.93 -0.31
N ASN A 89 -10.73 -14.56 -1.55
CA ASN A 89 -9.34 -14.48 -1.96
C ASN A 89 -8.55 -13.44 -1.15
N ARG A 90 -9.16 -12.30 -0.79
CA ARG A 90 -8.54 -11.29 0.10
C ARG A 90 -8.23 -11.87 1.48
N LYS A 91 -9.17 -12.61 2.08
CA LYS A 91 -8.95 -13.30 3.37
C LYS A 91 -7.83 -14.35 3.28
N GLN A 92 -7.82 -15.14 2.20
CA GLN A 92 -6.75 -16.12 1.97
C GLN A 92 -5.38 -15.45 1.83
N LEU A 93 -5.30 -14.32 1.13
CA LEU A 93 -4.07 -13.52 1.03
C LEU A 93 -3.66 -12.93 2.38
N ALA A 94 -4.61 -12.48 3.22
CA ALA A 94 -4.33 -12.03 4.58
C ALA A 94 -3.68 -13.14 5.42
N LEU A 95 -4.18 -14.38 5.36
CA LEU A 95 -3.57 -15.52 6.06
C LEU A 95 -2.16 -15.82 5.52
N LYS A 96 -2.02 -15.92 4.19
CA LYS A 96 -0.74 -16.22 3.52
C LYS A 96 0.32 -15.13 3.76
N SER A 97 -0.09 -13.90 3.97
CA SER A 97 0.82 -12.77 4.20
C SER A 97 1.73 -12.95 5.42
N ARG A 98 1.30 -13.74 6.42
CA ARG A 98 2.06 -13.96 7.66
C ARG A 98 3.32 -14.81 7.48
N THR A 99 3.33 -15.67 6.47
CA THR A 99 4.48 -16.52 6.12
C THR A 99 5.12 -16.08 4.80
N TRP A 100 4.59 -15.02 4.19
CA TRP A 100 5.11 -14.46 2.96
C TRP A 100 6.48 -13.84 3.19
N LYS A 101 7.43 -14.15 2.31
CA LYS A 101 8.80 -13.63 2.35
C LYS A 101 9.06 -12.85 1.08
N TYR A 102 9.66 -11.67 1.23
CA TYR A 102 10.10 -10.90 0.08
C TYR A 102 11.44 -11.43 -0.46
N TYR A 103 11.52 -11.68 -1.76
CA TYR A 103 12.77 -12.02 -2.44
C TYR A 103 13.13 -10.88 -3.39
N ASN A 104 14.15 -10.11 -3.03
CA ASN A 104 14.72 -9.09 -3.90
C ASN A 104 15.99 -9.62 -4.56
N ASN A 105 16.00 -9.70 -5.89
CA ASN A 105 17.14 -10.20 -6.67
C ASN A 105 18.43 -9.37 -6.48
N ASN A 106 18.34 -8.15 -5.92
CA ASN A 106 19.48 -7.24 -5.77
C ASN A 106 20.04 -7.14 -4.34
N LYS A 107 19.34 -7.63 -3.31
CA LYS A 107 19.84 -7.76 -1.93
C LYS A 107 19.06 -8.88 -1.24
N LYS A 108 19.75 -9.93 -0.77
CA LYS A 108 19.19 -10.98 0.08
C LYS A 108 18.83 -10.40 1.46
N THR A 109 17.79 -9.60 1.53
CA THR A 109 17.20 -9.17 2.80
C THR A 109 15.83 -9.82 2.90
N LEU A 110 15.75 -10.83 3.76
CA LEU A 110 14.50 -11.42 4.20
C LEU A 110 13.86 -10.40 5.15
N LEU A 111 12.78 -9.76 4.71
CA LEU A 111 11.82 -9.08 5.58
C LEU A 111 10.61 -10.00 5.72
#